data_AF-A0A380TEA8-F1
#
_entry.id   AF-A0A380TEA8-F1
#
_cell.length_a   1.000
_cell.length_b   1.000
_cell.length_c   1.000
_cell.angle_alpha   90.00
_cell.angle_beta   90.00
_cell.angle_gamma   90.00
#
_symmetry.space_group_name_H-M   'P 1'
#
loop_
_entity.id
_entity.type
_entity.pdbx_description
1 polymer ?
#
loop_
_entity_poly.entity_id
_entity_poly.type
_entity_poly.pdbx_seq_one_letter_code
_entity_poly.pdbx_strand_id
1 'polypeptide(L)'
;MELFNHSRYDTDKGVNYLRYYEHFFRPLRNQPVNLLELGIHRGGSLRMWRDYFPLGKIIGVDLAPPQMEPVTRLHTFAGDASDPETFQRIEQQTGCSSFDIIIDDASHVGSISKKSFELLYVERLAKGGIYVIEDWGTGYRDGWPDGEAFKPMEMMLEGADPKYRFKTHDYGMVGWVKSMVDVMGQADIRAGGGAIDAPVIDLVSVAPGLVFLSKPR
;
A
#
# COMPACT_ATOMS: atom_id res chain seq x y z
N MET A 1 25.76 -2.84 -3.40
CA MET A 1 24.66 -1.95 -2.98
C MET A 1 24.29 -2.40 -1.58
N GLU A 2 24.58 -1.57 -0.57
CA GLU A 2 24.34 -1.95 0.83
C GLU A 2 22.84 -1.86 1.09
N LEU A 3 22.18 -3.01 1.26
CA LEU A 3 20.79 -3.07 1.69
C LEU A 3 20.68 -2.39 3.05
N PHE A 4 19.63 -1.60 3.25
CA PHE A 4 19.40 -0.91 4.51
C PHE A 4 19.33 -1.90 5.68
N ASN A 5 20.09 -1.65 6.74
CA ASN A 5 20.20 -2.56 7.88
C ASN A 5 19.01 -2.36 8.84
N HIS A 6 17.92 -3.11 8.61
CA HIS A 6 16.72 -3.11 9.46
C HIS A 6 16.93 -3.67 10.87
N SER A 7 17.96 -4.49 11.12
CA SER A 7 18.17 -5.15 12.43
C SER A 7 18.38 -4.18 13.60
N ARG A 8 18.59 -2.90 13.31
CA ARG A 8 18.68 -1.80 14.30
C ARG A 8 17.32 -1.29 14.76
N TYR A 9 16.23 -1.71 14.13
CA TYR A 9 14.89 -1.21 14.37
C TYR A 9 13.97 -2.36 14.81
N ASP A 10 13.06 -2.08 15.75
CA ASP A 10 12.03 -3.03 16.19
C ASP A 10 10.89 -3.10 15.16
N THR A 11 11.18 -3.72 14.01
CA THR A 11 10.26 -3.92 12.88
C THR A 11 10.42 -5.33 12.32
N ASP A 12 9.33 -5.87 11.81
CA ASP A 12 9.21 -7.15 11.12
C ASP A 12 9.51 -7.07 9.61
N LYS A 13 9.78 -5.88 9.07
CA LYS A 13 10.16 -5.69 7.65
C LYS A 13 11.43 -6.45 7.32
N GLY A 14 11.26 -7.66 6.81
CA GLY A 14 12.34 -8.58 6.50
C GLY A 14 13.15 -8.18 5.26
N VAL A 15 14.34 -8.76 5.10
CA VAL A 15 15.27 -8.50 3.99
C VAL A 15 14.60 -8.62 2.61
N ASN A 16 13.65 -9.55 2.47
CA ASN A 16 12.92 -9.73 1.22
C ASN A 16 11.99 -8.57 0.88
N TYR A 17 11.36 -7.90 1.87
CA TYR A 17 10.54 -6.72 1.62
C TYR A 17 11.43 -5.53 1.28
N LEU A 18 12.50 -5.35 2.06
CA LEU A 18 13.44 -4.24 1.90
C LEU A 18 14.09 -4.19 0.51
N ARG A 19 14.35 -5.34 -0.12
CA ARG A 19 14.88 -5.37 -1.50
C ARG A 19 13.92 -4.75 -2.52
N TYR A 20 12.61 -4.94 -2.32
CA TYR A 20 11.58 -4.37 -3.19
C TYR A 20 11.38 -2.90 -2.87
N TYR A 21 11.32 -2.53 -1.60
CA TYR A 21 11.32 -1.13 -1.19
C TYR A 21 12.51 -0.36 -1.75
N GLU A 22 13.74 -0.88 -1.63
CA GLU A 22 14.94 -0.25 -2.20
C GLU A 22 14.80 -0.04 -3.72
N HIS A 23 14.25 -1.01 -4.46
CA HIS A 23 14.05 -0.87 -5.90
C HIS A 23 13.17 0.35 -6.25
N PHE A 24 12.05 0.53 -5.57
CA PHE A 24 11.10 1.61 -5.84
C PHE A 24 11.47 2.94 -5.19
N PHE A 25 12.06 2.92 -3.99
CA PHE A 25 12.26 4.12 -3.18
C PHE A 25 13.64 4.74 -3.35
N ARG A 26 14.64 4.00 -3.86
CA ARG A 26 16.00 4.52 -4.06
C ARG A 26 16.05 5.84 -4.85
N PRO A 27 15.27 6.05 -5.93
CA PRO A 27 15.27 7.34 -6.64
C PRO A 27 14.81 8.53 -5.78
N LEU A 28 13.99 8.27 -4.76
CA LEU A 28 13.41 9.27 -3.87
C LEU A 28 14.23 9.51 -2.60
N ARG A 29 15.25 8.68 -2.34
CA ARG A 29 15.99 8.63 -1.07
C ARG A 29 16.49 10.00 -0.59
N ASN A 30 17.04 10.80 -1.50
CA ASN A 30 17.62 12.12 -1.19
C ASN A 30 16.68 13.27 -1.52
N GLN A 31 15.38 13.00 -1.72
CA GLN A 31 14.35 14.02 -1.94
C GLN A 31 13.63 14.34 -0.63
N PRO A 32 13.03 15.55 -0.49
CA PRO A 32 12.25 15.91 0.68
C PRO A 32 10.85 15.26 0.67
N VAL A 33 10.81 13.93 0.68
CA VAL A 33 9.56 13.17 0.56
C VAL A 33 8.66 13.32 1.78
N ASN A 34 7.35 13.40 1.56
CA ASN A 34 6.35 13.13 2.58
C ASN A 34 5.93 11.67 2.50
N LEU A 35 6.27 10.86 3.50
CA LEU A 35 5.87 9.46 3.61
C LEU A 35 4.80 9.31 4.69
N LEU A 36 3.71 8.63 4.34
CA LEU A 36 2.67 8.17 5.25
C LEU A 36 2.73 6.65 5.41
N GLU A 37 2.70 6.15 6.64
CA GLU A 37 2.54 4.73 6.96
C GLU A 37 1.26 4.56 7.80
N LEU A 38 0.37 3.67 7.35
CA LEU A 38 -0.81 3.23 8.08
C LEU A 38 -0.45 1.96 8.83
N GLY A 39 -0.71 1.93 10.15
CA GLY A 39 -0.20 0.89 11.04
C GLY A 39 1.20 1.25 11.53
N ILE A 40 1.31 1.56 12.82
CA ILE A 40 2.59 1.94 13.45
C ILE A 40 3.10 0.81 14.32
N HIS A 41 2.21 0.06 14.98
CA HIS A 41 2.55 -0.98 15.95
C HIS A 41 3.55 -0.48 17.02
N ARG A 42 4.85 -0.79 16.91
CA ARG A 42 5.90 -0.34 17.86
C ARG A 42 6.77 0.82 17.33
N GLY A 43 6.50 1.30 16.12
CA GLY A 43 7.16 2.45 15.51
C GLY A 43 8.60 2.20 15.03
N GLY A 44 9.03 0.94 14.91
CA GLY A 44 10.33 0.60 14.35
C GLY A 44 10.46 0.97 12.87
N SER A 45 9.43 0.71 12.07
CA SER A 45 9.40 1.04 10.65
C SER A 45 9.46 2.55 10.41
N LEU A 46 8.71 3.36 11.16
CA LEU A 46 8.80 4.82 11.09
C LEU A 46 10.23 5.34 11.35
N ARG A 47 10.92 4.78 12.35
CA ARG A 47 12.33 5.13 12.63
C ARG A 47 13.25 4.73 11.49
N MET A 48 13.03 3.56 10.92
CA MET A 48 13.74 3.11 9.72
C MET A 48 13.50 4.07 8.54
N TRP A 49 12.26 4.42 8.24
CA TRP A 49 11.93 5.31 7.12
C TRP A 49 12.54 6.71 7.31
N ARG A 50 12.55 7.23 8.53
CA ARG A 50 13.20 8.52 8.87
C ARG A 50 14.69 8.54 8.55
N ASP A 51 15.37 7.42 8.77
CA ASP A 51 16.81 7.29 8.54
C ASP A 51 17.12 6.92 7.09
N TYR A 52 16.21 6.19 6.43
CA TYR A 52 16.29 5.90 5.00
C TYR A 52 16.13 7.17 4.15
N PHE A 53 15.16 8.02 4.49
CA PHE A 53 14.89 9.33 3.85
C PHE A 53 15.42 10.48 4.73
N PRO A 54 16.71 10.86 4.62
CA PRO A 54 17.32 11.87 5.49
C PRO A 54 16.67 13.25 5.41
N LEU A 55 16.04 13.59 4.28
CA LEU A 55 15.32 14.85 4.07
C LEU A 55 13.80 14.70 4.18
N GLY A 56 13.30 13.47 4.37
CA GLY A 56 11.87 13.19 4.35
C GLY A 56 11.14 13.54 5.64
N LYS A 57 9.85 13.82 5.54
CA LYS A 57 8.90 13.90 6.65
C LYS A 57 8.14 12.57 6.72
N ILE A 58 8.18 11.93 7.88
CA ILE A 58 7.56 10.62 8.12
C ILE A 58 6.35 10.82 9.02
N ILE A 59 5.19 10.34 8.57
CA ILE A 59 3.92 10.45 9.28
C ILE A 59 3.36 9.03 9.45
N GLY A 60 3.02 8.66 10.68
CA GLY A 60 2.37 7.39 10.99
C GLY A 60 0.94 7.62 11.50
N VAL A 61 0.02 6.74 11.10
CA VAL A 61 -1.35 6.67 11.62
C VAL A 61 -1.62 5.30 12.19
N ASP A 62 -2.12 5.25 13.42
CA ASP A 62 -2.56 4.01 14.07
C ASP A 62 -3.80 4.30 14.91
N LEU A 63 -4.62 3.30 15.20
CA LEU A 63 -5.73 3.45 16.15
C LEU A 63 -5.19 3.72 17.57
N ALA A 64 -4.05 3.11 17.92
CA ALA A 64 -3.41 3.25 19.22
C ALA A 64 -1.88 3.39 19.04
N PRO A 65 -1.40 4.55 18.58
CA PRO A 65 0.01 4.75 18.29
C PRO A 65 0.87 4.61 19.56
N PRO A 66 2.08 4.03 19.45
CA PRO A 66 2.99 3.94 20.58
C PRO A 66 3.48 5.35 20.97
N GLN A 67 3.84 5.53 22.23
CA GLN A 67 4.57 6.73 22.63
C GLN A 67 5.96 6.70 21.99
N MET A 68 6.25 7.71 21.19
CA MET A 68 7.54 7.89 20.53
C MET A 68 8.17 9.19 21.00
N GLU A 69 9.50 9.18 21.15
CA GLU A 69 10.25 10.40 21.43
C GLU A 69 10.00 11.44 20.32
N PRO A 70 9.75 12.70 20.67
CA PRO A 70 9.49 13.73 19.68
C PRO A 70 10.73 13.97 18.82
N VAL A 71 10.59 13.81 17.51
CA VAL A 71 11.64 14.10 16.52
C VAL A 71 11.05 14.98 15.43
N THR A 72 11.77 16.03 15.03
CA THR A 72 11.26 17.09 14.14
C THR A 72 10.66 16.59 12.82
N ARG A 73 11.10 15.44 12.30
CA ARG A 73 10.66 14.88 11.01
C ARG A 73 9.77 13.64 11.13
N LEU A 74 9.37 13.24 12.34
CA LEU A 74 8.56 12.05 12.58
C LEU A 74 7.34 12.43 13.41
N HIS A 75 6.15 12.20 12.86
CA HIS A 75 4.88 12.53 13.49
C HIS A 75 3.99 11.30 13.57
N THR A 76 3.28 11.12 14.68
CA THR A 76 2.36 10.00 14.89
C THR A 76 0.98 10.51 15.25
N PHE A 77 -0.06 9.92 14.67
CA PHE A 77 -1.44 10.31 14.89
C PHE A 77 -2.26 9.10 15.32
N ALA A 78 -3.07 9.29 16.37
CA ALA A 78 -4.14 8.37 16.71
C ALA A 78 -5.34 8.65 15.78
N GLY A 79 -5.84 7.64 15.08
CA GLY A 79 -7.01 7.76 14.20
C GLY A 79 -7.23 6.56 13.29
N ASP A 80 -8.42 6.50 12.69
CA ASP A 80 -8.76 5.53 11.65
C ASP A 80 -8.23 6.03 10.29
N ALA A 81 -7.51 5.17 9.58
CA ALA A 81 -6.94 5.47 8.25
C ALA A 81 -7.99 5.51 7.12
N SER A 82 -9.22 5.09 7.40
CA SER A 82 -10.37 5.22 6.52
C SER A 82 -11.25 6.44 6.83
N ASP A 83 -10.88 7.24 7.84
CA ASP A 83 -11.61 8.44 8.26
C ASP A 83 -10.94 9.73 7.72
N PRO A 84 -11.65 10.54 6.90
CA PRO A 84 -11.17 11.83 6.43
C PRO A 84 -10.72 12.80 7.54
N GLU A 85 -11.33 12.75 8.73
CA GLU A 85 -10.99 13.64 9.85
C GLU A 85 -9.55 13.41 10.35
N THR A 86 -9.05 12.17 10.27
CA THR A 86 -7.66 11.84 10.58
C THR A 86 -6.69 12.66 9.71
N PHE A 87 -6.95 12.75 8.40
CA PHE A 87 -6.08 13.45 7.46
C PHE A 87 -6.23 14.97 7.51
N GLN A 88 -7.40 15.48 7.88
CA GLN A 88 -7.58 16.90 8.19
C GLN A 88 -6.70 17.33 9.38
N ARG A 89 -6.65 16.52 10.45
CA ARG A 89 -5.77 16.79 11.60
C ARG A 89 -4.29 16.73 11.22
N ILE A 90 -3.89 15.76 10.41
CA ILE A 90 -2.50 15.65 9.92
C ILE A 90 -2.11 16.91 9.16
N GLU A 91 -2.95 17.36 8.23
CA GLU A 91 -2.70 18.54 7.42
C GLU A 91 -2.59 19.80 8.30
N GLN A 92 -3.52 19.99 9.24
CA GLN A 92 -3.50 21.12 10.18
C GLN A 92 -2.24 21.17 11.05
N GLN A 93 -1.76 20.01 11.53
CA GLN A 93 -0.62 19.96 12.46
C GLN A 93 0.74 19.93 11.77
N THR A 94 0.82 19.44 10.53
CA THR A 94 2.10 19.21 9.83
C THR A 94 2.28 20.06 8.57
N GLY A 95 1.22 20.71 8.09
CA GLY A 95 1.15 21.36 6.79
C GLY A 95 1.23 20.38 5.60
N CYS A 96 1.10 19.07 5.85
CA CYS A 96 1.22 18.03 4.83
C CYS A 96 -0.17 17.63 4.33
N SER A 97 -0.53 18.09 3.14
CA SER A 97 -1.80 17.74 2.48
C SER A 97 -1.66 16.63 1.44
N SER A 98 -0.43 16.31 1.02
CA SER A 98 -0.12 15.31 0.00
C SER A 98 1.15 14.51 0.32
N PHE A 99 1.18 13.25 -0.11
CA PHE A 99 2.24 12.28 0.17
C PHE A 99 2.88 11.75 -1.11
N ASP A 100 4.20 11.68 -1.15
CA ASP A 100 4.95 11.04 -2.25
C ASP A 100 4.88 9.51 -2.13
N ILE A 101 4.79 9.01 -0.89
CA ILE A 101 4.74 7.59 -0.57
C ILE A 101 3.65 7.36 0.48
N ILE A 102 2.79 6.38 0.23
CA ILE A 102 1.83 5.87 1.22
C ILE A 102 2.06 4.36 1.37
N ILE A 103 2.18 3.86 2.59
CA ILE A 103 2.31 2.43 2.91
C ILE A 103 1.11 2.03 3.76
N ASP A 104 0.32 1.06 3.29
CA ASP A 104 -0.73 0.40 4.06
C ASP A 104 -0.18 -0.91 4.66
N ASP A 105 0.16 -0.85 5.94
CA ASP A 105 0.67 -1.93 6.79
C ASP A 105 -0.18 -2.05 8.07
N ALA A 106 -1.51 -1.90 7.91
CA ALA A 106 -2.44 -1.78 9.03
C ALA A 106 -3.18 -3.09 9.33
N SER A 107 -4.45 -3.21 8.91
CA SER A 107 -5.31 -4.32 9.31
C SER A 107 -5.10 -5.59 8.48
N HIS A 108 -4.50 -5.45 7.30
CA HIS A 108 -4.44 -6.46 6.24
C HIS A 108 -5.79 -7.11 5.87
N VAL A 109 -6.90 -6.42 6.15
CA VAL A 109 -8.27 -6.78 5.73
C VAL A 109 -8.56 -6.03 4.44
N GLY A 110 -8.81 -6.76 3.35
CA GLY A 110 -9.00 -6.19 2.01
C GLY A 110 -10.09 -5.12 1.95
N SER A 111 -11.21 -5.32 2.64
CA SER A 111 -12.29 -4.31 2.67
C SER A 111 -11.90 -3.01 3.40
N ILE A 112 -11.00 -3.07 4.39
CA ILE A 112 -10.51 -1.89 5.12
C ILE A 112 -9.42 -1.18 4.32
N SER A 113 -8.48 -1.94 3.75
CA SER A 113 -7.44 -1.38 2.87
C SER A 113 -8.04 -0.72 1.63
N LYS A 114 -9.09 -1.30 1.03
CA LYS A 114 -9.85 -0.66 -0.05
C LYS A 114 -10.39 0.72 0.33
N LYS A 115 -10.98 0.87 1.53
CA LYS A 115 -11.50 2.17 1.99
C LYS A 115 -10.39 3.20 2.17
N SER A 116 -9.28 2.79 2.79
CA SER A 116 -8.11 3.66 2.97
C SER A 116 -7.52 4.08 1.62
N PHE A 117 -7.44 3.15 0.66
CA PHE A 117 -7.02 3.44 -0.70
C PHE A 117 -7.94 4.43 -1.41
N GLU A 118 -9.26 4.22 -1.37
CA GLU A 118 -10.24 5.11 -2.01
C GLU A 118 -10.13 6.55 -1.49
N LEU A 119 -9.92 6.71 -0.18
CA LEU A 119 -9.70 8.01 0.44
C LEU A 119 -8.35 8.63 0.05
N LEU A 120 -7.28 7.84 0.06
CA LEU A 120 -5.92 8.37 0.00
C LEU A 120 -5.33 8.46 -1.40
N TYR A 121 -5.62 7.49 -2.26
CA TYR A 121 -4.97 7.39 -3.56
C TYR A 121 -5.35 8.57 -4.47
N VAL A 122 -6.62 8.95 -4.51
CA VAL A 122 -7.09 10.06 -5.36
C VAL A 122 -6.76 11.40 -4.73
N GLU A 123 -7.09 11.59 -3.45
CA GLU A 123 -7.05 12.92 -2.81
C GLU A 123 -5.70 13.27 -2.18
N ARG A 124 -4.92 12.29 -1.73
CA ARG A 124 -3.74 12.53 -0.88
C ARG A 124 -2.42 12.08 -1.52
N LEU A 125 -2.41 11.04 -2.36
CA LEU A 125 -1.21 10.61 -3.05
C LEU A 125 -0.82 11.63 -4.13
N ALA A 126 0.43 12.07 -4.11
CA ALA A 126 0.99 13.00 -5.09
C ALA A 126 1.00 12.38 -6.49
N LYS A 127 0.99 13.23 -7.53
CA LYS A 127 1.22 12.78 -8.90
C LYS A 127 2.61 12.16 -9.02
N GLY A 128 2.73 11.00 -9.65
CA GLY A 128 3.97 10.21 -9.65
C GLY A 128 4.29 9.53 -8.31
N GLY A 129 3.42 9.64 -7.31
CA GLY A 129 3.57 9.02 -6.00
C GLY A 129 3.35 7.51 -6.02
N ILE A 130 3.79 6.85 -4.95
CA ILE A 130 3.76 5.39 -4.80
C ILE A 130 2.85 5.02 -3.62
N TYR A 131 1.86 4.16 -3.87
CA TYR A 131 1.08 3.50 -2.83
C TYR A 131 1.53 2.05 -2.68
N VAL A 132 1.76 1.60 -1.46
CA VAL A 132 2.22 0.24 -1.16
C VAL A 132 1.21 -0.45 -0.25
N ILE A 133 0.88 -1.71 -0.55
CA ILE A 133 0.06 -2.58 0.29
C ILE A 133 0.94 -3.72 0.79
N GLU A 134 1.03 -3.90 2.10
CA GLU A 134 1.72 -5.02 2.73
C GLU A 134 0.78 -6.20 3.03
N ASP A 135 1.37 -7.39 3.11
CA ASP A 135 0.75 -8.65 3.52
C ASP A 135 -0.53 -9.03 2.75
N TRP A 136 -0.57 -8.71 1.46
CA TRP A 136 -1.75 -9.02 0.64
C TRP A 136 -2.11 -10.51 0.54
N GLY A 137 -1.17 -11.39 0.90
CA GLY A 137 -1.37 -12.83 1.01
C GLY A 137 -2.36 -13.24 2.11
N THR A 138 -2.75 -12.37 3.04
CA THR A 138 -3.78 -12.66 4.05
C THR A 138 -5.12 -13.07 3.45
N GLY A 139 -5.43 -12.62 2.22
CA GLY A 139 -6.61 -13.08 1.49
C GLY A 139 -6.62 -14.58 1.18
N TYR A 140 -5.47 -15.26 1.25
CA TYR A 140 -5.34 -16.72 1.11
C TYR A 140 -5.35 -17.48 2.45
N ARG A 141 -5.48 -16.78 3.57
CA ARG A 141 -5.42 -17.38 4.91
C ARG A 141 -6.83 -17.67 5.41
N ASP A 142 -7.15 -18.96 5.52
CA ASP A 142 -8.36 -19.40 6.21
C ASP A 142 -8.35 -18.92 7.67
N GLY A 143 -9.48 -18.38 8.14
CA GLY A 143 -9.62 -17.75 9.45
C GLY A 143 -9.13 -16.30 9.55
N TRP A 144 -8.60 -15.69 8.48
CA TRP A 144 -8.45 -14.23 8.42
C TRP A 144 -9.80 -13.56 8.16
N PRO A 145 -10.09 -12.33 8.67
CA PRO A 145 -11.45 -11.77 8.63
C PRO A 145 -12.17 -11.78 7.28
N ASP A 146 -11.44 -11.58 6.18
CA ASP A 146 -11.96 -11.69 4.81
C ASP A 146 -11.14 -12.63 3.91
N GLY A 147 -10.36 -13.53 4.53
CA GLY A 147 -9.53 -14.51 3.83
C GLY A 147 -10.24 -15.85 3.63
N GLU A 148 -9.72 -16.63 2.70
CA GLU A 148 -10.17 -17.99 2.40
C GLU A 148 -8.95 -18.83 2.00
N ALA A 149 -8.98 -20.15 2.21
CA ALA A 149 -7.87 -21.02 1.84
C ALA A 149 -7.55 -20.91 0.34
N PHE A 150 -6.25 -20.83 0.00
CA PHE A 150 -5.81 -20.85 -1.40
C PHE A 150 -6.35 -22.09 -2.12
N LYS A 151 -7.09 -21.84 -3.21
CA LYS A 151 -7.57 -22.87 -4.13
C LYS A 151 -6.75 -22.73 -5.44
N PRO A 152 -5.90 -23.71 -5.79
CA PRO A 152 -5.18 -23.65 -7.04
C PRO A 152 -6.17 -23.59 -8.20
N MET A 153 -5.78 -22.91 -9.28
CA MET A 153 -6.58 -22.92 -10.50
C MET A 153 -6.73 -24.38 -10.93
N GLU A 154 -7.97 -24.88 -10.99
CA GLU A 154 -8.24 -26.17 -11.61
C GLU A 154 -7.75 -26.08 -13.06
N MET A 155 -6.81 -26.96 -13.45
CA MET A 155 -6.36 -27.05 -14.84
C MET A 155 -7.55 -27.47 -15.71
N MET A 156 -8.28 -26.49 -16.23
CA MET A 156 -9.26 -26.66 -17.30
C MET A 156 -8.50 -26.89 -18.60
N LEU A 157 -7.76 -27.99 -18.70
CA LEU A 157 -7.00 -28.33 -19.88
C LEU A 157 -7.18 -29.80 -20.21
N GLU A 158 -8.38 -30.10 -20.68
CA GLU A 158 -8.57 -30.76 -21.98
C GLU A 158 -9.98 -30.42 -22.51
N GLY A 159 -10.06 -29.68 -23.63
CA GLY A 159 -11.32 -29.40 -24.34
C GLY A 159 -12.15 -28.16 -23.92
N ALA A 160 -11.59 -27.21 -23.16
CA ALA A 160 -12.34 -26.03 -22.72
C ALA A 160 -12.61 -25.03 -23.87
N ASP A 161 -13.88 -24.73 -24.12
CA ASP A 161 -14.33 -23.69 -25.06
C ASP A 161 -14.02 -22.27 -24.50
N PRO A 162 -13.45 -21.35 -25.32
CA PRO A 162 -13.01 -20.02 -24.90
C PRO A 162 -14.07 -19.12 -24.22
N LYS A 163 -15.36 -19.46 -24.24
CA LYS A 163 -16.40 -18.75 -23.45
C LYS A 163 -16.33 -19.05 -21.94
N TYR A 164 -15.52 -20.01 -21.51
CA TYR A 164 -15.42 -20.44 -20.10
C TYR A 164 -14.44 -19.57 -19.30
N ARG A 165 -14.95 -19.00 -18.20
CA ARG A 165 -14.24 -18.08 -17.31
C ARG A 165 -13.11 -18.80 -16.53
N PHE A 166 -11.96 -18.16 -16.38
CA PHE A 166 -10.96 -18.57 -15.38
C PHE A 166 -11.46 -18.17 -13.98
N LYS A 167 -12.12 -19.11 -13.29
CA LYS A 167 -12.44 -18.91 -11.87
C LYS A 167 -11.15 -18.92 -11.08
N THR A 168 -10.89 -17.83 -10.36
CA THR A 168 -9.70 -17.71 -9.51
C THR A 168 -10.12 -17.13 -8.16
N HIS A 169 -9.24 -17.25 -7.17
CA HIS A 169 -9.46 -16.72 -5.83
C HIS A 169 -9.78 -15.22 -5.83
N ASP A 170 -10.93 -14.83 -5.28
CA ASP A 170 -11.44 -13.46 -5.29
C ASP A 170 -11.83 -12.94 -3.89
N TYR A 171 -11.35 -13.60 -2.83
CA TYR A 171 -11.58 -13.20 -1.45
C TYR A 171 -10.57 -12.16 -0.93
N GLY A 172 -11.04 -11.29 -0.05
CA GLY A 172 -10.24 -10.35 0.73
C GLY A 172 -9.26 -9.51 -0.07
N MET A 173 -8.07 -9.32 0.49
CA MET A 173 -7.01 -8.50 -0.13
C MET A 173 -6.61 -9.03 -1.52
N VAL A 174 -6.62 -10.34 -1.73
CA VAL A 174 -6.29 -10.97 -3.03
C VAL A 174 -7.30 -10.58 -4.10
N GLY A 175 -8.60 -10.72 -3.81
CA GLY A 175 -9.65 -10.34 -4.75
C GLY A 175 -9.61 -8.86 -5.08
N TRP A 176 -9.37 -8.03 -4.07
CA TRP A 176 -9.20 -6.60 -4.28
C TRP A 176 -7.98 -6.25 -5.15
N VAL A 177 -6.81 -6.84 -4.89
CA VAL A 177 -5.62 -6.64 -5.74
C VAL A 177 -5.88 -7.04 -7.18
N LYS A 178 -6.55 -8.18 -7.42
CA LYS A 178 -6.95 -8.60 -8.76
C LYS A 178 -7.88 -7.60 -9.43
N SER A 179 -8.84 -7.04 -8.69
CA SER A 179 -9.74 -6.01 -9.21
C SER A 179 -8.99 -4.76 -9.70
N MET A 180 -7.86 -4.39 -9.08
CA MET A 180 -7.02 -3.29 -9.57
C MET A 180 -6.31 -3.62 -10.89
N VAL A 181 -5.87 -4.87 -11.06
CA VAL A 181 -5.33 -5.37 -12.34
C VAL A 181 -6.41 -5.33 -13.42
N ASP A 182 -7.65 -5.73 -13.09
CA ASP A 182 -8.78 -5.69 -14.02
C ASP A 182 -9.09 -4.24 -14.47
N VAL A 183 -9.09 -3.29 -13.54
CA VAL A 183 -9.28 -1.86 -13.85
C VAL A 183 -8.17 -1.33 -14.77
N MET A 184 -6.90 -1.63 -14.46
CA MET A 184 -5.76 -1.20 -15.28
C MET A 184 -5.83 -1.80 -16.69
N GLY A 185 -6.08 -3.10 -16.82
CA GLY A 185 -6.17 -3.77 -18.12
C GLY A 185 -7.37 -3.33 -18.95
N GLN A 186 -8.52 -3.04 -18.31
CA GLN A 186 -9.69 -2.51 -19.01
C GLN A 186 -9.42 -1.10 -19.57
N ALA A 187 -8.71 -0.24 -18.82
CA ALA A 187 -8.41 1.12 -19.22
C ALA A 187 -7.56 1.17 -20.50
N ASP A 188 -6.67 0.20 -20.71
CA ASP A 188 -5.79 0.12 -21.90
C ASP A 188 -6.56 -0.26 -23.19
N ILE A 189 -7.51 -1.19 -23.10
CA ILE A 189 -8.16 -1.77 -24.30
C ILE A 189 -9.41 -1.00 -24.76
N ARG A 190 -9.98 -0.12 -23.93
CA ARG A 190 -11.17 0.67 -24.30
C ARG A 190 -10.83 1.80 -25.29
N ALA A 191 -10.72 1.45 -26.57
CA ALA A 191 -10.81 2.39 -27.69
C ALA A 191 -12.26 2.89 -27.85
N GLY A 192 -12.71 3.86 -27.03
CA GLY A 192 -14.10 4.36 -27.17
C GLY A 192 -14.68 5.29 -26.10
N GLY A 193 -13.93 5.74 -25.09
CA GLY A 193 -14.33 6.92 -24.31
C GLY A 193 -15.49 6.77 -23.32
N GLY A 194 -15.77 5.56 -22.81
CA GLY A 194 -16.61 5.42 -21.63
C GLY A 194 -15.79 5.55 -20.36
N ALA A 195 -15.97 6.64 -19.59
CA ALA A 195 -15.30 6.85 -18.31
C ALA A 195 -15.56 5.64 -17.39
N ILE A 196 -14.49 5.07 -16.84
CA ILE A 196 -14.57 4.09 -15.76
C ILE A 196 -14.56 4.91 -14.47
N ASP A 197 -15.55 4.67 -13.60
CA ASP A 197 -15.58 5.25 -12.26
C ASP A 197 -14.58 4.50 -11.37
N ALA A 198 -13.29 4.68 -11.65
CA ALA A 198 -12.19 4.09 -10.92
C ALA A 198 -10.93 4.98 -11.00
N PRO A 199 -10.06 4.96 -9.99
CA PRO A 199 -8.81 5.71 -10.04
C PRO A 199 -7.91 5.26 -11.18
N VAL A 200 -7.26 6.21 -11.85
CA VAL A 200 -6.25 5.90 -12.87
C VAL A 200 -4.97 5.45 -12.17
N ILE A 201 -4.54 4.22 -12.48
CA ILE A 201 -3.31 3.60 -11.97
C ILE A 201 -2.34 3.46 -13.15
N ASP A 202 -1.12 3.94 -12.99
CA ASP A 202 -0.08 3.94 -14.03
C ASP A 202 0.70 2.61 -14.06
N LEU A 203 1.02 2.07 -12.88
CA LEU A 203 1.71 0.78 -12.72
C LEU A 203 1.11 0.01 -11.54
N VAL A 204 0.95 -1.30 -11.72
CA VAL A 204 0.77 -2.28 -10.63
C VAL A 204 1.93 -3.26 -10.65
N SER A 205 2.70 -3.34 -9.57
CA SER A 205 3.78 -4.34 -9.40
C SER A 205 3.50 -5.22 -8.19
N VAL A 206 3.35 -6.52 -8.42
CA VAL A 206 3.04 -7.50 -7.38
C VAL A 206 4.28 -8.33 -7.05
N ALA A 207 4.59 -8.43 -5.77
CA ALA A 207 5.68 -9.22 -5.20
C ALA A 207 5.16 -10.09 -4.04
N PRO A 208 5.95 -11.08 -3.57
CA PRO A 208 5.61 -11.80 -2.34
C PRO A 208 5.42 -10.80 -1.19
N GLY A 209 4.18 -10.71 -0.69
CA GLY A 209 3.82 -9.86 0.43
C GLY A 209 3.65 -8.36 0.14
N LEU A 210 3.98 -7.88 -1.07
CA LEU A 210 3.91 -6.45 -1.39
C LEU A 210 3.20 -6.20 -2.72
N VAL A 211 2.39 -5.13 -2.78
CA VAL A 211 1.88 -4.57 -4.02
C VAL A 211 2.26 -3.09 -4.09
N PHE A 212 2.89 -2.67 -5.18
CA PHE A 212 3.24 -1.28 -5.45
C PHE A 212 2.34 -0.73 -6.56
N LEU A 213 1.77 0.45 -6.33
CA LEU A 213 0.90 1.17 -7.26
C LEU A 213 1.50 2.55 -7.53
N SER A 214 1.64 2.96 -8.79
CA SER A 214 2.03 4.35 -9.13
C SER A 214 0.83 5.17 -9.60
N LYS A 215 0.80 6.43 -9.15
CA LYS A 215 -0.13 7.43 -9.67
C LYS A 215 0.48 8.11 -10.90
N PRO A 216 -0.30 8.36 -11.97
CA PRO A 216 0.18 9.13 -13.12
C PRO A 216 0.77 10.50 -12.73
N ARG A 217 1.74 10.98 -13.53
CA ARG A 217 2.39 12.29 -13.37
C ARG A 217 1.54 13.47 -13.85
#